data_AF-F9ZK12-F1
#
_entry.id   AF-F9ZK12-F1
#
_cell.length_a   1.000
_cell.length_b   1.000
_cell.length_c   1.000
_cell.angle_alpha   90.00
_cell.angle_beta   90.00
_cell.angle_gamma   90.00
#
_symmetry.space_group_name_H-M   'P 1'
#
loop_
_entity.id
_entity.type
_entity.pdbx_description
1 polymer ?
#
loop_
_entity_poly.entity_id
_entity_poly.type
_entity_poly.pdbx_seq_one_letter_code
_entity_poly.pdbx_strand_id
1 'polypeptide(L)'
;MSLFKIQCWFFILLAGATIASHTWITQFEQSGTELLTNHWQYKVFGNNRVDLTSTGFTLFSNNATAITSIYQNIPEVTPGTILLLSAKVKCNDVVAGEKPWNQARLLLLQVDEKKERWDLSTVVVALTGTHDWKNYQGIFTVSPETRSIRIIAQLSQATGSFQVNDIKLYPVRETRMFTMTRNITLSAWGVFFLLLTGSCLFNRKHSIFLRLLLVCTFISIIVGTTFPGDTKNQVSDEVKTHLHTQSEPLKATILWNLSKIWHFCSFLLLGLIIALMMTQESLGRVIFIIFSLAAGTELAQLYIEGRTPLVADFFIDAAGGIIGIILINIFYIRHNSDKPFY
;
A
#
# COMPACT_ATOMS: atom_id res chain seq x y z
N MET A 1 -5.49 -27.50 25.60
CA MET A 1 -5.18 -27.41 24.15
C MET A 1 -3.69 -27.12 24.00
N SER A 2 -2.95 -27.72 23.06
CA SER A 2 -1.52 -27.39 22.91
C SER A 2 -1.33 -25.91 22.57
N LEU A 3 -0.27 -25.27 23.08
CA LEU A 3 0.02 -23.84 22.86
C LEU A 3 -0.03 -23.47 21.37
N PHE A 4 0.48 -24.35 20.52
CA PHE A 4 0.43 -24.21 19.06
C PHE A 4 -1.00 -24.11 18.51
N LYS A 5 -1.93 -24.97 18.97
CA LYS A 5 -3.33 -24.91 18.54
C LYS A 5 -3.97 -23.58 18.95
N ILE A 6 -3.64 -23.06 20.14
CA ILE A 6 -4.14 -21.75 20.60
C ILE A 6 -3.63 -20.64 19.68
N GLN A 7 -2.35 -20.66 19.30
CA GLN A 7 -1.76 -19.68 18.37
C GLN A 7 -2.44 -19.73 16.99
N CYS A 8 -2.72 -20.91 16.44
CA CYS A 8 -3.45 -21.05 15.19
C CYS A 8 -4.85 -20.46 15.25
N TRP A 9 -5.61 -20.77 16.31
CA TRP A 9 -6.96 -20.23 16.49
C TRP A 9 -6.94 -18.72 16.64
N PHE A 10 -6.00 -18.17 17.41
CA PHE A 10 -5.89 -16.74 17.60
C PHE A 10 -5.54 -16.02 16.28
N PHE A 11 -4.65 -16.59 15.46
CA PHE A 11 -4.36 -16.07 14.13
C PHE A 11 -5.60 -16.01 13.24
N ILE A 12 -6.36 -17.10 13.16
CA ILE A 12 -7.58 -17.17 12.33
C ILE A 12 -8.61 -16.14 12.79
N LEU A 13 -8.84 -16.04 14.10
CA LEU A 13 -9.77 -15.07 14.68
C LEU A 13 -9.32 -13.64 14.39
N LEU A 14 -8.04 -13.34 14.57
CA LEU A 14 -7.51 -12.00 14.35
C LEU A 14 -7.53 -11.60 12.88
N ALA A 15 -7.19 -12.53 11.97
CA ALA A 15 -7.29 -12.32 10.53
C ALA A 15 -8.75 -12.08 10.10
N GLY A 16 -9.68 -12.93 10.56
CA GLY A 16 -11.11 -12.77 10.28
C GLY A 16 -11.66 -11.45 10.83
N ALA A 17 -11.30 -11.09 12.07
CA ALA A 17 -11.68 -9.82 12.68
C ALA A 17 -11.12 -8.63 11.89
N THR A 18 -9.87 -8.68 11.45
CA THR A 18 -9.22 -7.62 10.65
C THR A 18 -9.99 -7.39 9.35
N ILE A 19 -10.30 -8.46 8.61
CA ILE A 19 -11.03 -8.37 7.33
C ILE A 19 -12.45 -7.84 7.58
N ALA A 20 -13.20 -8.45 8.51
CA ALA A 20 -14.57 -8.07 8.84
C ALA A 20 -14.71 -6.61 9.27
N SER A 21 -13.79 -6.14 10.13
CA SER A 21 -13.78 -4.76 10.60
C SER A 21 -13.46 -3.78 9.47
N HIS A 22 -12.49 -4.09 8.62
CA HIS A 22 -12.16 -3.25 7.48
C HIS A 22 -13.27 -3.21 6.43
N THR A 23 -14.02 -4.30 6.23
CA THR A 23 -15.09 -4.34 5.22
C THR A 23 -16.42 -3.73 5.69
N TRP A 24 -16.76 -3.86 6.97
CA TRP A 24 -18.09 -3.50 7.46
C TRP A 24 -18.14 -2.24 8.32
N ILE A 25 -17.02 -1.79 8.88
CA ILE A 25 -17.00 -0.55 9.66
C ILE A 25 -16.77 0.62 8.71
N THR A 26 -17.72 1.56 8.71
CA THR A 26 -17.59 2.79 7.94
C THR A 26 -16.36 3.57 8.41
N GLN A 27 -15.36 3.69 7.53
CA GLN A 27 -14.10 4.35 7.85
C GLN A 27 -14.26 5.86 8.01
N PHE A 28 -15.03 6.49 7.12
CA PHE A 28 -15.15 7.93 7.03
C PHE A 28 -16.60 8.39 7.10
N GLU A 29 -16.84 9.47 7.83
CA GLU A 29 -18.12 10.18 7.83
C GLU A 29 -17.93 11.62 7.33
N GLN A 30 -18.96 12.16 6.69
CA GLN A 30 -18.96 13.54 6.23
C GLN A 30 -18.89 14.48 7.45
N SER A 31 -17.97 15.44 7.39
CA SER A 31 -17.70 16.38 8.49
C SER A 31 -18.03 17.84 8.15
N GLY A 32 -18.31 18.16 6.88
CA GLY A 32 -18.63 19.51 6.42
C GLY A 32 -19.40 19.53 5.11
N THR A 33 -19.55 20.71 4.53
CA THR A 33 -20.36 20.94 3.32
C THR A 33 -19.62 20.54 2.04
N GLU A 34 -20.37 20.44 0.94
CA GLU A 34 -19.80 20.23 -0.39
C GLU A 34 -18.83 21.36 -0.76
N LEU A 35 -17.67 21.01 -1.30
CA LEU A 35 -16.65 21.98 -1.72
C LEU A 35 -16.74 22.33 -3.20
N LEU A 36 -17.52 21.59 -4.00
CA LEU A 36 -17.66 21.89 -5.42
C LEU A 36 -18.50 23.16 -5.65
N THR A 37 -18.04 24.01 -6.56
CA THR A 37 -18.61 25.31 -6.91
C THR A 37 -19.33 25.26 -8.26
N ASN A 38 -19.36 24.11 -8.96
CA ASN A 38 -19.89 23.93 -10.32
C ASN A 38 -19.24 24.80 -11.42
N HIS A 39 -18.18 25.56 -11.11
CA HIS A 39 -17.47 26.41 -12.07
C HIS A 39 -16.33 25.63 -12.75
N TRP A 40 -16.68 24.83 -13.75
CA TRP A 40 -15.71 24.03 -14.51
C TRP A 40 -15.05 24.82 -15.64
N GLN A 41 -13.74 24.64 -15.78
CA GLN A 41 -12.92 25.16 -16.87
C GLN A 41 -12.42 23.98 -17.71
N TYR A 42 -12.35 24.11 -19.03
CA TYR A 42 -11.88 23.03 -19.88
C TYR A 42 -10.81 23.50 -20.85
N LYS A 43 -9.93 22.57 -21.21
CA LYS A 43 -8.86 22.74 -22.20
C LYS A 43 -9.00 21.66 -23.26
N VAL A 44 -9.19 22.11 -24.49
CA VAL A 44 -9.46 21.27 -25.66
C VAL A 44 -8.54 21.69 -26.79
N PHE A 45 -8.03 20.72 -27.54
CA PHE A 45 -7.16 20.96 -28.69
C PHE A 45 -7.72 20.26 -29.93
N GLY A 46 -7.68 20.95 -31.07
CA GLY A 46 -8.15 20.40 -32.35
C GLY A 46 -9.63 20.02 -32.32
N ASN A 47 -9.96 18.84 -32.87
CA ASN A 47 -11.32 18.32 -33.01
C ASN A 47 -11.85 17.59 -31.76
N ASN A 48 -11.14 17.69 -30.64
CA ASN A 48 -11.63 17.15 -29.37
C ASN A 48 -12.80 17.99 -28.86
N ARG A 49 -13.62 17.45 -27.96
CA ARG A 49 -14.73 18.21 -27.38
C ARG A 49 -15.05 17.82 -25.95
N VAL A 50 -15.72 18.72 -25.26
CA VAL A 50 -16.26 18.53 -23.91
C VAL A 50 -17.73 18.89 -23.93
N ASP A 51 -18.57 17.91 -23.65
CA ASP A 51 -20.02 18.07 -23.61
C ASP A 51 -20.46 18.10 -22.14
N LEU A 52 -20.96 19.24 -21.67
CA LEU A 52 -21.46 19.41 -20.30
C LEU A 52 -22.89 18.86 -20.17
N THR A 53 -23.20 18.23 -19.04
CA THR A 53 -24.56 17.81 -18.66
C THR A 53 -24.97 18.51 -17.37
N SER A 54 -26.23 18.34 -16.93
CA SER A 54 -26.72 18.95 -15.69
C SER A 54 -25.99 18.47 -14.43
N THR A 55 -25.40 17.27 -14.47
CA THR A 55 -24.79 16.61 -13.30
C THR A 55 -23.34 16.16 -13.54
N GLY A 56 -22.76 16.47 -14.70
CA GLY A 56 -21.47 15.95 -15.13
C GLY A 56 -20.98 16.46 -16.48
N PHE A 57 -20.13 15.67 -17.12
CA PHE A 57 -19.55 16.00 -18.43
C PHE A 57 -19.06 14.75 -19.17
N THR A 58 -18.89 14.90 -20.49
CA THR A 58 -18.26 13.91 -21.36
C THR A 58 -17.09 14.53 -22.10
N LEU A 59 -15.93 13.87 -22.04
CA LEU A 59 -14.75 14.20 -22.83
C LEU A 59 -14.69 13.27 -24.04
N PHE A 60 -14.41 13.83 -25.21
CA PHE A 60 -14.14 13.07 -26.42
C PHE A 60 -12.78 13.45 -26.98
N SER A 61 -12.02 12.45 -27.39
CA SER A 61 -10.74 12.64 -28.07
C SER A 61 -10.58 11.60 -29.18
N ASN A 62 -10.22 12.06 -30.37
CA ASN A 62 -9.80 11.19 -31.47
C ASN A 62 -8.30 11.34 -31.76
N ASN A 63 -7.58 12.11 -30.94
CA ASN A 63 -6.16 12.38 -31.13
C ASN A 63 -5.34 11.85 -29.94
N ALA A 64 -4.54 10.81 -30.21
CA ALA A 64 -3.67 10.15 -29.22
C ALA A 64 -2.49 11.03 -28.73
N THR A 65 -2.28 12.21 -29.31
CA THR A 65 -1.21 13.14 -28.91
C THR A 65 -1.74 14.35 -28.13
N ALA A 66 -3.06 14.58 -28.15
CA ALA A 66 -3.69 15.72 -27.49
C ALA A 66 -4.21 15.35 -26.09
N ILE A 67 -4.32 16.35 -25.23
CA ILE A 67 -4.96 16.21 -23.93
C ILE A 67 -6.30 16.94 -23.96
N THR A 68 -7.38 16.22 -23.71
CA THR A 68 -8.70 16.82 -23.45
C THR A 68 -8.93 16.79 -21.95
N SER A 69 -9.15 17.93 -21.34
CA SER A 69 -9.32 18.01 -19.89
C SER A 69 -10.39 19.02 -19.48
N ILE A 70 -11.05 18.71 -18.38
CA ILE A 70 -11.93 19.62 -17.65
C ILE A 70 -11.49 19.60 -16.19
N TYR A 71 -11.47 20.77 -15.57
CA TYR A 71 -10.98 20.92 -14.22
C TYR A 71 -11.73 22.01 -13.47
N GLN A 72 -11.64 21.92 -12.16
CA GLN A 72 -12.19 22.91 -11.25
C GLN A 72 -11.16 23.17 -10.15
N ASN A 73 -10.90 24.45 -9.88
CA ASN A 73 -10.05 24.86 -8.78
C ASN A 73 -10.92 25.11 -7.55
N ILE A 74 -10.51 24.55 -6.42
CA ILE A 74 -11.09 24.80 -5.11
C ILE A 74 -10.09 25.70 -4.36
N PRO A 75 -10.35 27.01 -4.29
CA PRO A 75 -9.52 27.93 -3.52
C PRO A 75 -9.71 27.64 -2.03
N GLU A 76 -8.63 27.76 -1.26
CA GLU A 76 -8.63 27.73 0.21
C GLU A 76 -9.12 26.40 0.82
N VAL A 77 -8.19 25.46 0.96
CA VAL A 77 -8.45 24.20 1.68
C VAL A 77 -7.62 24.17 2.95
N THR A 78 -8.26 23.80 4.07
CA THR A 78 -7.57 23.74 5.36
C THR A 78 -6.59 22.56 5.38
N PRO A 79 -5.29 22.79 5.66
CA PRO A 79 -4.32 21.70 5.76
C PRO A 79 -4.69 20.68 6.83
N GLY A 80 -4.36 19.41 6.60
CA GLY A 80 -4.74 18.28 7.45
C GLY A 80 -6.19 17.80 7.30
N THR A 81 -7.01 18.50 6.50
CA THR A 81 -8.36 18.01 6.16
C THR A 81 -8.27 16.74 5.34
N ILE A 82 -9.12 15.75 5.63
CA ILE A 82 -9.27 14.56 4.78
C ILE A 82 -10.44 14.81 3.83
N LEU A 83 -10.21 14.59 2.54
CA LEU A 83 -11.19 14.80 1.50
C LEU A 83 -11.60 13.49 0.87
N LEU A 84 -12.90 13.32 0.65
CA LEU A 84 -13.48 12.24 -0.15
C LEU A 84 -13.96 12.82 -1.48
N LEU A 85 -13.28 12.43 -2.57
CA LEU A 85 -13.73 12.69 -3.94
C LEU A 85 -14.39 11.42 -4.47
N SER A 86 -15.66 11.52 -4.87
CA SER A 86 -16.39 10.41 -5.50
C SER A 86 -17.08 10.85 -6.79
N ALA A 87 -17.17 9.94 -7.76
CA ALA A 87 -17.92 10.16 -8.99
C ALA A 87 -18.35 8.84 -9.62
N LYS A 88 -19.45 8.88 -10.38
CA LYS A 88 -19.79 7.83 -11.35
C LYS A 88 -19.01 8.07 -12.61
N VAL A 89 -18.39 7.03 -13.14
CA VAL A 89 -17.52 7.11 -14.31
C VAL A 89 -17.89 6.01 -15.29
N LYS A 90 -17.85 6.35 -16.58
CA LYS A 90 -18.02 5.45 -17.71
C LYS A 90 -17.00 5.81 -18.79
N CYS A 91 -16.51 4.82 -19.51
CA CYS A 91 -15.66 5.07 -20.68
C CYS A 91 -16.01 4.12 -21.81
N ASN A 92 -15.86 4.59 -23.05
CA ASN A 92 -16.06 3.77 -24.24
C ASN A 92 -14.85 3.91 -25.17
N ASP A 93 -14.32 2.77 -25.57
CA ASP A 93 -13.23 2.57 -26.52
C ASP A 93 -12.01 3.45 -26.23
N VAL A 94 -11.64 3.55 -24.95
CA VAL A 94 -10.47 4.34 -24.54
C VAL A 94 -9.20 3.60 -24.92
N VAL A 95 -8.46 4.11 -25.87
CA VAL A 95 -7.15 3.56 -26.25
C VAL A 95 -6.06 4.36 -25.56
N ALA A 96 -5.23 3.67 -24.77
CA ALA A 96 -4.11 4.28 -24.07
C ALA A 96 -3.03 4.77 -25.04
N GLY A 97 -2.32 5.81 -24.64
CA GLY A 97 -1.12 6.29 -25.33
C GLY A 97 0.15 5.58 -24.86
N GLU A 98 1.31 6.16 -25.22
CA GLU A 98 2.63 5.55 -24.98
C GLU A 98 2.99 5.36 -23.50
N LYS A 99 2.63 6.32 -22.64
CA LYS A 99 3.00 6.29 -21.21
C LYS A 99 1.90 5.64 -20.37
N PRO A 100 2.23 5.02 -19.22
CA PRO A 100 1.24 4.38 -18.34
C PRO A 100 0.14 5.33 -17.83
N TRP A 101 0.40 6.64 -17.81
CA TRP A 101 -0.57 7.66 -17.43
C TRP A 101 -1.38 8.21 -18.61
N ASN A 102 -1.11 7.76 -19.84
CA ASN A 102 -1.83 8.20 -21.03
C ASN A 102 -3.12 7.40 -21.21
N GLN A 103 -4.14 7.77 -20.44
CA GLN A 103 -5.43 7.09 -20.39
C GLN A 103 -6.52 8.05 -19.88
N ALA A 104 -7.75 7.56 -19.77
CA ALA A 104 -8.84 8.30 -19.16
C ALA A 104 -8.66 8.35 -17.64
N ARG A 105 -8.69 9.53 -17.02
CA ARG A 105 -8.36 9.71 -15.59
C ARG A 105 -9.25 10.72 -14.90
N LEU A 106 -9.58 10.45 -13.64
CA LEU A 106 -10.12 11.42 -12.68
C LEU A 106 -9.12 11.58 -11.53
N LEU A 107 -8.74 12.82 -11.25
CA LEU A 107 -7.67 13.18 -10.33
C LEU A 107 -8.10 14.27 -9.34
N LEU A 108 -7.48 14.26 -8.17
CA LEU A 108 -7.41 15.37 -7.23
C LEU A 108 -5.93 15.75 -7.07
N LEU A 109 -5.57 16.96 -7.49
CA LEU A 109 -4.21 17.47 -7.45
C LEU A 109 -4.10 18.56 -6.40
N GLN A 110 -3.14 18.41 -5.49
CA GLN A 110 -2.81 19.44 -4.52
C GLN A 110 -1.83 20.45 -5.13
N VAL A 111 -2.05 21.74 -4.89
CA VAL A 111 -1.27 22.83 -5.46
C VAL A 111 -0.77 23.74 -4.34
N ASP A 112 0.54 23.89 -4.27
CA ASP A 112 1.22 24.79 -3.32
C ASP A 112 1.34 26.19 -3.94
N GLU A 113 2.22 27.07 -3.43
CA GLU A 113 2.32 28.49 -3.84
C GLU A 113 2.36 28.76 -5.37
N LYS A 114 2.74 27.75 -6.17
CA LYS A 114 2.61 27.68 -7.65
C LYS A 114 2.91 26.29 -8.25
N LYS A 115 3.27 25.30 -7.43
CA LYS A 115 3.73 23.98 -7.89
C LYS A 115 2.64 22.93 -7.69
N GLU A 116 2.42 22.14 -8.73
CA GLU A 116 1.56 20.96 -8.68
C GLU A 116 2.28 19.80 -7.99
N ARG A 117 1.64 19.20 -6.98
CA ARG A 117 2.20 18.12 -6.15
C ARG A 117 1.85 16.75 -6.71
N TRP A 118 2.54 16.40 -7.79
CA TRP A 118 2.47 15.08 -8.43
C TRP A 118 3.17 13.96 -7.65
N ASP A 119 3.92 14.31 -6.60
CA ASP A 119 4.56 13.41 -5.65
C ASP A 119 3.57 12.79 -4.65
N LEU A 120 2.38 13.39 -4.49
CA LEU A 120 1.33 12.90 -3.61
C LEU A 120 0.37 11.97 -4.37
N SER A 121 -0.44 11.20 -3.63
CA SER A 121 -1.53 10.44 -4.25
C SER A 121 -2.54 11.39 -4.90
N THR A 122 -2.75 11.26 -6.21
CA THR A 122 -3.68 12.13 -6.97
C THR A 122 -4.78 11.40 -7.70
N VAL A 123 -4.67 10.09 -7.94
CA VAL A 123 -5.52 9.36 -8.89
C VAL A 123 -6.72 8.74 -8.17
N VAL A 124 -7.95 9.13 -8.56
CA VAL A 124 -9.17 8.44 -8.13
C VAL A 124 -9.43 7.21 -9.00
N VAL A 125 -9.31 7.39 -10.32
CA VAL A 125 -9.49 6.31 -11.27
C VAL A 125 -8.70 6.58 -12.55
N ALA A 126 -8.18 5.52 -13.15
CA ALA A 126 -7.55 5.52 -14.46
C ALA A 126 -8.05 4.31 -15.26
N LEU A 127 -8.60 4.53 -16.46
CA LEU A 127 -9.30 3.51 -17.25
C LEU A 127 -8.84 3.48 -18.72
N THR A 128 -8.89 2.28 -19.27
CA THR A 128 -8.68 1.95 -20.70
C THR A 128 -9.77 0.99 -21.15
N GLY A 129 -10.09 0.97 -22.44
CA GLY A 129 -11.14 0.14 -23.01
C GLY A 129 -12.54 0.69 -22.73
N THR A 130 -13.50 -0.24 -22.58
CA THR A 130 -14.91 0.08 -22.40
C THR A 130 -15.40 -0.44 -21.05
N HIS A 131 -15.94 0.48 -20.25
CA HIS A 131 -16.47 0.20 -18.92
C HIS A 131 -17.80 0.93 -18.74
N ASP A 132 -18.82 0.22 -18.30
CA ASP A 132 -20.10 0.84 -17.98
C ASP A 132 -20.04 1.63 -16.67
N TRP A 133 -21.11 2.36 -16.35
CA TRP A 133 -21.19 3.22 -15.17
C TRP A 133 -20.81 2.48 -13.89
N LYS A 134 -19.77 2.96 -13.22
CA LYS A 134 -19.34 2.50 -11.90
C LYS A 134 -18.97 3.68 -11.02
N ASN A 135 -19.25 3.55 -9.72
CA ASN A 135 -18.84 4.54 -8.72
C ASN A 135 -17.37 4.33 -8.34
N TYR A 136 -16.60 5.40 -8.38
CA TYR A 136 -15.21 5.45 -7.93
C TYR A 136 -15.06 6.50 -6.84
N GLN A 137 -14.13 6.25 -5.93
CA GLN A 137 -13.84 7.17 -4.83
C GLN A 137 -12.35 7.17 -4.50
N GLY A 138 -11.84 8.33 -4.10
CA GLY A 138 -10.49 8.50 -3.59
C GLY A 138 -10.50 9.34 -2.32
N ILE A 139 -9.60 9.02 -1.40
CA ILE A 139 -9.41 9.70 -0.13
C ILE A 139 -8.06 10.40 -0.14
N PHE A 140 -8.05 11.67 0.23
CA PHE A 140 -6.88 12.52 0.11
C PHE A 140 -6.69 13.35 1.38
N THR A 141 -5.54 13.21 2.03
CA THR A 141 -5.15 14.06 3.16
C THR A 141 -4.47 15.32 2.60
N VAL A 142 -4.98 16.50 2.98
CA VAL A 142 -4.46 17.78 2.51
C VAL A 142 -3.12 18.08 3.20
N SER A 143 -2.06 18.23 2.41
CA SER A 143 -0.71 18.48 2.91
C SER A 143 -0.60 19.85 3.60
N PRO A 144 0.26 20.01 4.64
CA PRO A 144 0.54 21.29 5.28
C PRO A 144 0.85 22.46 4.33
N GLU A 145 1.49 22.15 3.19
CA GLU A 145 1.97 23.14 2.21
C GLU A 145 0.92 23.53 1.16
N THR A 146 -0.20 22.79 1.12
CA THR A 146 -1.22 22.94 0.08
C THR A 146 -2.09 24.16 0.31
N ARG A 147 -2.22 24.99 -0.74
CA ARG A 147 -3.04 26.21 -0.72
C ARG A 147 -4.36 26.05 -1.46
N SER A 148 -4.36 25.22 -2.50
CA SER A 148 -5.54 24.98 -3.31
C SER A 148 -5.53 23.57 -3.86
N ILE A 149 -6.70 23.12 -4.29
CA ILE A 149 -6.86 21.79 -4.88
C ILE A 149 -7.49 21.94 -6.25
N ARG A 150 -7.05 21.10 -7.18
CA ARG A 150 -7.61 21.02 -8.52
C ARG A 150 -8.16 19.62 -8.77
N ILE A 151 -9.45 19.55 -9.08
CA ILE A 151 -10.08 18.32 -9.55
C ILE A 151 -9.95 18.31 -11.06
N ILE A 152 -9.47 17.22 -11.64
CA ILE A 152 -9.20 17.13 -13.08
C ILE A 152 -9.78 15.83 -13.60
N ALA A 153 -10.64 15.91 -14.61
CA ALA A 153 -10.95 14.78 -15.46
C ALA A 153 -10.32 14.99 -16.83
N GLN A 154 -9.69 13.95 -17.37
CA GLN A 154 -8.95 14.07 -18.62
C GLN A 154 -8.87 12.78 -19.43
N LEU A 155 -8.85 12.94 -20.75
CA LEU A 155 -8.27 12.01 -21.70
C LEU A 155 -6.84 12.47 -21.98
N SER A 156 -5.88 11.84 -21.32
CA SER A 156 -4.47 12.22 -21.39
C SER A 156 -3.80 11.51 -22.56
N GLN A 157 -3.56 12.17 -23.69
CA GLN A 157 -2.90 11.55 -24.86
C GLN A 157 -3.52 10.18 -25.20
N ALA A 158 -4.84 10.14 -25.18
CA ALA A 158 -5.66 8.95 -25.33
C ALA A 158 -6.85 9.29 -26.21
N THR A 159 -7.39 8.28 -26.90
CA THR A 159 -8.60 8.40 -27.71
C THR A 159 -9.80 7.77 -27.01
N GLY A 160 -10.99 7.96 -27.56
CA GLY A 160 -12.24 7.42 -27.04
C GLY A 160 -13.08 8.46 -26.29
N SER A 161 -13.94 7.97 -25.40
CA SER A 161 -14.83 8.83 -24.61
C SER A 161 -14.73 8.54 -23.11
N PHE A 162 -14.76 9.61 -22.32
CA PHE A 162 -14.72 9.55 -20.86
C PHE A 162 -15.85 10.38 -20.27
N GLN A 163 -16.75 9.71 -19.57
CA GLN A 163 -17.97 10.28 -19.00
C GLN A 163 -17.85 10.27 -17.49
N VAL A 164 -18.14 11.41 -16.87
CA VAL A 164 -18.12 11.57 -15.41
C VAL A 164 -19.42 12.24 -14.98
N ASN A 165 -20.05 11.68 -13.96
CA ASN A 165 -21.33 12.15 -13.43
C ASN A 165 -21.39 12.06 -11.91
N ASP A 166 -22.28 12.82 -11.28
CA ASP A 166 -22.48 12.83 -9.81
C ASP A 166 -21.17 13.04 -9.04
N ILE A 167 -20.35 14.00 -9.48
CA ILE A 167 -19.08 14.33 -8.84
C ILE A 167 -19.39 15.00 -7.50
N LYS A 168 -18.75 14.52 -6.44
CA LYS A 168 -18.90 15.06 -5.09
C LYS A 168 -17.55 15.17 -4.41
N LEU A 169 -17.35 16.27 -3.70
CA LEU A 169 -16.16 16.50 -2.88
C LEU A 169 -16.59 16.98 -1.50
N TYR A 170 -16.31 16.18 -0.47
CA TYR A 170 -16.62 16.53 0.92
C TYR A 170 -15.39 16.40 1.82
N PRO A 171 -15.25 17.27 2.84
CA PRO A 171 -14.39 16.99 3.96
C PRO A 171 -14.99 15.87 4.80
N VAL A 172 -14.16 14.88 5.12
CA VAL A 172 -14.51 13.72 5.93
C VAL A 172 -13.60 13.62 7.14
N ARG A 173 -14.05 12.87 8.14
CA ARG A 173 -13.21 12.49 9.28
C ARG A 173 -13.33 11.00 9.53
N GLU A 174 -12.28 10.41 10.09
CA GLU A 174 -12.37 9.02 10.54
C GLU A 174 -13.46 8.87 11.59
N THR A 175 -14.28 7.82 11.49
CA THR A 175 -15.26 7.53 12.52
C THR A 175 -14.55 7.05 13.77
N ARG A 176 -15.05 7.45 14.94
CA ARG A 176 -14.50 7.00 16.24
C ARG A 176 -14.46 5.47 16.35
N MET A 177 -15.47 4.80 15.81
CA MET A 177 -15.56 3.33 15.79
C MET A 177 -14.47 2.70 14.93
N PHE A 178 -14.17 3.27 13.77
CA PHE A 178 -13.07 2.80 12.92
C PHE A 178 -11.72 3.00 13.62
N THR A 179 -11.43 4.21 14.12
CA THR A 179 -10.16 4.50 14.80
C THR A 179 -9.94 3.59 16.02
N MET A 180 -10.99 3.36 16.82
CA MET A 180 -10.91 2.43 17.96
C MET A 180 -10.64 0.99 17.49
N THR A 181 -11.38 0.51 16.49
CA THR A 181 -11.21 -0.84 15.95
C THR A 181 -9.83 -1.05 15.34
N ARG A 182 -9.34 -0.07 14.57
CA ARG A 182 -7.97 -0.04 14.04
C ARG A 182 -6.97 -0.22 15.18
N ASN A 183 -7.03 0.64 16.18
CA ASN A 183 -6.03 0.65 17.25
C ASN A 183 -6.05 -0.65 18.07
N ILE A 184 -7.24 -1.19 18.37
CA ILE A 184 -7.39 -2.48 19.03
C ILE A 184 -6.81 -3.60 18.18
N THR A 185 -7.13 -3.63 16.88
CA THR A 185 -6.68 -4.68 15.95
C THR A 185 -5.17 -4.64 15.77
N LEU A 186 -4.58 -3.46 15.56
CA LEU A 186 -3.13 -3.29 15.46
C LEU A 186 -2.42 -3.67 16.76
N SER A 187 -2.98 -3.29 17.91
CA SER A 187 -2.45 -3.71 19.21
C SER A 187 -2.50 -5.22 19.40
N ALA A 188 -3.60 -5.86 18.97
CA ALA A 188 -3.76 -7.31 19.02
C ALA A 188 -2.76 -8.03 18.10
N TRP A 189 -2.47 -7.51 16.90
CA TRP A 189 -1.40 -8.01 16.04
C TRP A 189 -0.03 -7.88 16.70
N GLY A 190 0.28 -6.73 17.31
CA GLY A 190 1.51 -6.53 18.05
C GLY A 190 1.69 -7.55 19.19
N VAL A 191 0.65 -7.75 20.00
CA VAL A 191 0.64 -8.77 21.06
C VAL A 191 0.80 -10.17 20.48
N PHE A 192 0.09 -10.50 19.39
CA PHE A 192 0.21 -11.81 18.75
C PHE A 192 1.64 -12.10 18.28
N PHE A 193 2.28 -11.15 17.63
CA PHE A 193 3.65 -11.33 17.16
C PHE A 193 4.68 -11.44 18.29
N LEU A 194 4.47 -10.69 19.39
CA LEU A 194 5.25 -10.86 20.61
C LEU A 194 5.04 -12.25 21.23
N LEU A 195 3.83 -12.81 21.17
CA LEU A 195 3.55 -14.18 21.63
C LEU A 195 4.19 -15.24 20.73
N LEU A 196 4.23 -15.02 19.41
CA LEU A 196 4.88 -15.95 18.47
C LEU A 196 6.40 -16.02 18.68
N THR A 197 7.04 -14.87 18.89
CA THR A 197 8.51 -14.78 19.00
C THR A 197 9.01 -14.82 20.44
N GLY A 198 8.14 -14.54 21.42
CA GLY A 198 8.48 -14.41 22.83
C GLY A 198 9.07 -15.68 23.45
N SER A 199 8.61 -16.86 23.03
CA SER A 199 9.20 -18.12 23.51
C SER A 199 10.70 -18.23 23.17
N CYS A 200 11.13 -17.66 22.05
CA CYS A 200 12.54 -17.60 21.66
C CYS A 200 13.32 -16.58 22.50
N LEU A 201 12.71 -15.44 22.84
CA LEU A 201 13.35 -14.38 23.62
C LEU A 201 13.62 -14.78 25.09
N PHE A 202 12.70 -15.52 25.71
CA PHE A 202 12.80 -15.87 27.13
C PHE A 202 13.51 -17.20 27.41
N ASN A 203 13.82 -18.00 26.38
CA ASN A 203 14.52 -19.26 26.57
C ASN A 203 16.00 -19.04 26.94
N ARG A 204 16.35 -19.37 28.19
CA ARG A 204 17.69 -19.18 28.78
C ARG A 204 18.82 -19.89 28.03
N LYS A 205 18.51 -20.91 27.21
CA LYS A 205 19.51 -21.69 26.47
C LYS A 205 20.15 -20.95 25.29
N HIS A 206 19.54 -19.87 24.78
CA HIS A 206 20.08 -19.13 23.64
C HIS A 206 21.01 -17.99 24.05
N SER A 207 22.01 -17.70 23.21
CA SER A 207 22.93 -16.59 23.42
C SER A 207 22.19 -15.24 23.41
N ILE A 208 22.69 -14.29 24.19
CA ILE A 208 22.17 -12.91 24.23
C ILE A 208 22.23 -12.26 22.84
N PHE A 209 23.29 -12.53 22.08
CA PHE A 209 23.45 -12.02 20.72
C PHE A 209 22.32 -12.42 19.79
N LEU A 210 21.93 -13.70 19.77
CA LEU A 210 20.87 -14.20 18.89
C LEU A 210 19.49 -13.61 19.24
N ARG A 211 19.24 -13.38 20.53
CA ARG A 211 18.02 -12.71 21.00
C ARG A 211 17.99 -11.25 20.59
N LEU A 212 19.11 -10.53 20.73
CA LEU A 212 19.21 -9.14 20.30
C LEU A 212 19.00 -9.04 18.78
N LEU A 213 19.60 -9.95 18.01
CA LEU A 213 19.42 -10.01 16.57
C LEU A 213 17.95 -10.30 16.18
N LEU A 214 17.26 -11.19 16.90
CA LEU A 214 15.83 -11.44 16.73
C LEU A 214 15.01 -10.17 16.97
N VAL A 215 15.28 -9.46 18.07
CA VAL A 215 14.59 -8.19 18.40
C VAL A 215 14.83 -7.15 17.32
N CYS A 216 16.08 -6.94 16.88
CA CYS A 216 16.40 -5.98 15.83
C CYS A 216 15.71 -6.34 14.50
N THR A 217 15.69 -7.61 14.12
CA THR A 217 15.01 -8.11 12.91
C THR A 217 13.51 -7.88 13.01
N PHE A 218 12.93 -8.15 14.17
CA PHE A 218 11.51 -7.96 14.42
C PHE A 218 11.12 -6.48 14.36
N ILE A 219 11.89 -5.60 15.01
CA ILE A 219 11.71 -4.14 14.92
C ILE A 219 11.82 -3.67 13.47
N SER A 220 12.81 -4.17 12.72
CA SER A 220 12.99 -3.86 11.29
C SER A 220 11.73 -4.19 10.47
N ILE A 221 11.14 -5.37 10.68
CA ILE A 221 9.90 -5.78 9.99
C ILE A 221 8.73 -4.89 10.40
N ILE A 222 8.55 -4.62 11.70
CA ILE A 222 7.45 -3.78 12.18
C ILE A 222 7.58 -2.35 11.65
N VAL A 223 8.76 -1.73 11.76
CA VAL A 223 9.00 -0.37 11.23
C VAL A 223 8.80 -0.34 9.72
N GLY A 224 9.35 -1.32 8.99
CA GLY A 224 9.21 -1.41 7.54
C GLY A 224 7.75 -1.55 7.07
N THR A 225 6.91 -2.27 7.84
CA THR A 225 5.50 -2.53 7.49
C THR A 225 4.54 -1.45 7.97
N THR A 226 4.85 -0.77 9.08
CA THR A 226 3.99 0.27 9.67
C THR A 226 4.31 1.69 9.22
N PHE A 227 5.42 1.92 8.53
CA PHE A 227 5.74 3.23 7.96
C PHE A 227 4.69 3.68 6.93
N PRO A 228 4.18 4.93 6.99
CA PRO A 228 3.28 5.49 5.99
C PRO A 228 3.86 5.40 4.57
N GLY A 229 2.99 5.17 3.58
CA GLY A 229 3.39 4.95 2.19
C GLY A 229 4.21 6.10 1.60
N ASP A 230 3.77 7.34 1.82
CA ASP A 230 4.42 8.52 1.25
C ASP A 230 5.85 8.70 1.79
N THR A 231 6.03 8.57 3.11
CA THR A 231 7.35 8.64 3.74
C THR A 231 8.26 7.50 3.27
N LYS A 232 7.71 6.29 3.11
CA LYS A 232 8.47 5.15 2.56
C LYS A 232 8.95 5.42 1.14
N ASN A 233 8.10 6.02 0.30
CA ASN A 233 8.44 6.35 -1.08
C ASN A 233 9.53 7.43 -1.13
N GLN A 234 9.42 8.49 -0.30
CA GLN A 234 10.44 9.53 -0.19
C GLN A 234 11.82 8.96 0.17
N VAL A 235 11.91 8.12 1.21
CA VAL A 235 13.17 7.47 1.60
C VAL A 235 13.69 6.58 0.49
N SER A 236 12.81 5.81 -0.18
CA SER A 236 13.22 4.95 -1.29
C SER A 236 13.78 5.76 -2.46
N ASP A 237 13.20 6.92 -2.76
CA ASP A 237 13.63 7.74 -3.89
C ASP A 237 14.91 8.49 -3.57
N GLU A 238 15.09 8.98 -2.34
CA GLU A 238 16.37 9.52 -1.88
C GLU A 238 17.50 8.49 -2.01
N VAL A 239 17.29 7.25 -1.56
CA VAL A 239 18.29 6.17 -1.70
C VAL A 239 18.58 5.87 -3.18
N LYS A 240 17.56 5.82 -4.04
CA LYS A 240 17.77 5.61 -5.49
C LYS A 240 18.59 6.73 -6.11
N THR A 241 18.34 8.00 -5.74
CA THR A 241 19.09 9.14 -6.30
C THR A 241 20.58 9.06 -5.96
N HIS A 242 20.93 8.62 -4.74
CA HIS A 242 22.31 8.39 -4.32
C HIS A 242 22.95 7.16 -4.98
N LEU A 243 22.17 6.15 -5.36
CA LEU A 243 22.65 4.96 -6.04
C LEU A 243 22.81 5.15 -7.55
N HIS A 244 22.08 6.10 -8.15
CA HIS A 244 22.17 6.44 -9.58
C HIS A 244 23.54 6.97 -10.01
N THR A 245 24.42 7.30 -9.07
CA THR A 245 25.84 7.62 -9.32
C THR A 245 26.76 6.39 -9.43
N GLN A 246 26.25 5.16 -9.33
CA GLN A 246 27.03 3.92 -9.50
C GLN A 246 26.49 3.01 -10.63
N SER A 247 27.33 2.04 -11.03
CA SER A 247 27.40 1.38 -12.36
C SER A 247 26.15 0.68 -12.91
N GLU A 248 26.09 0.59 -14.25
CA GLU A 248 25.04 -0.04 -15.09
C GLU A 248 24.54 -1.44 -14.67
N PRO A 249 25.37 -2.41 -14.22
CA PRO A 249 24.88 -3.74 -13.84
C PRO A 249 24.02 -3.71 -12.57
N LEU A 250 24.30 -2.76 -11.68
CA LEU A 250 23.53 -2.56 -10.46
C LEU A 250 22.11 -2.07 -10.79
N LYS A 251 21.94 -1.27 -11.87
CA LYS A 251 20.64 -0.73 -12.31
C LYS A 251 19.63 -1.82 -12.67
N ALA A 252 20.06 -2.90 -13.32
CA ALA A 252 19.15 -3.96 -13.78
C ALA A 252 18.62 -4.83 -12.62
N THR A 253 19.44 -5.07 -11.60
CA THR A 253 19.03 -5.79 -10.38
C THR A 253 18.31 -4.89 -9.38
N ILE A 254 18.65 -3.60 -9.30
CA ILE A 254 17.97 -2.58 -8.47
C ILE A 254 16.67 -2.08 -9.09
N LEU A 255 16.37 -2.43 -10.35
CA LEU A 255 15.02 -2.26 -10.89
C LEU A 255 13.98 -3.12 -10.15
N TRP A 256 14.41 -4.10 -9.33
CA TRP A 256 13.57 -4.61 -8.25
C TRP A 256 13.36 -3.52 -7.21
N ASN A 257 12.08 -3.21 -6.97
CA ASN A 257 11.65 -2.26 -5.96
C ASN A 257 12.41 -2.51 -4.63
N LEU A 258 13.25 -1.56 -4.21
CA LEU A 258 14.12 -1.64 -3.02
C LEU A 258 13.38 -2.18 -1.79
N SER A 259 12.11 -1.81 -1.67
CA SER A 259 11.17 -2.34 -0.69
C SER A 259 11.12 -3.87 -0.68
N LYS A 260 10.92 -4.51 -1.85
CA LYS A 260 10.76 -5.96 -1.95
C LYS A 260 12.02 -6.72 -1.54
N ILE A 261 13.20 -6.18 -1.87
CA ILE A 261 14.49 -6.74 -1.46
C ILE A 261 14.61 -6.66 0.06
N TRP A 262 14.30 -5.51 0.66
CA TRP A 262 14.34 -5.32 2.11
C TRP A 262 13.43 -6.30 2.85
N HIS A 263 12.19 -6.44 2.38
CA HIS A 263 11.19 -7.37 2.89
C HIS A 263 11.70 -8.82 2.84
N PHE A 264 12.14 -9.28 1.67
CA PHE A 264 12.73 -10.60 1.48
C PHE A 264 13.93 -10.85 2.42
N CYS A 265 14.89 -9.92 2.48
CA CYS A 265 16.09 -10.05 3.30
C CYS A 265 15.77 -10.08 4.80
N SER A 266 14.81 -9.26 5.25
CA SER A 266 14.39 -9.20 6.66
C SER A 266 13.75 -10.53 7.08
N PHE A 267 12.87 -11.09 6.25
CA PHE A 267 12.28 -12.39 6.53
C PHE A 267 13.27 -13.54 6.37
N LEU A 268 14.23 -13.47 5.45
CA LEU A 268 15.32 -14.45 5.37
C LEU A 268 16.13 -14.49 6.66
N LEU A 269 16.52 -13.32 7.18
CA LEU A 269 17.23 -13.22 8.44
C LEU A 269 16.39 -13.79 9.60
N LEU A 270 15.10 -13.47 9.63
CA LEU A 270 14.17 -14.03 10.61
C LEU A 270 14.11 -15.57 10.53
N GLY A 271 14.01 -16.12 9.33
CA GLY A 271 13.98 -17.57 9.09
C GLY A 271 15.24 -18.27 9.60
N LEU A 272 16.43 -17.70 9.32
CA LEU A 272 17.71 -18.20 9.84
C LEU A 272 17.71 -18.22 11.38
N ILE A 273 17.32 -17.10 12.01
CA ILE A 273 17.34 -16.95 13.47
C ILE A 273 16.37 -17.92 14.13
N ILE A 274 15.12 -17.98 13.67
CA ILE A 274 14.10 -18.86 14.27
C ILE A 274 14.49 -20.32 14.09
N ALA A 275 15.01 -20.74 12.94
CA ALA A 275 15.47 -22.11 12.73
C ALA A 275 16.61 -22.49 13.69
N LEU A 276 17.55 -21.58 13.95
CA LEU A 276 18.63 -21.78 14.94
C LEU A 276 18.12 -21.84 16.38
N MET A 277 17.10 -21.05 16.73
CA MET A 277 16.53 -21.01 18.08
C MET A 277 15.57 -22.16 18.36
N MET A 278 14.92 -22.70 17.33
CA MET A 278 13.85 -23.69 17.45
C MET A 278 14.23 -25.06 16.90
N THR A 279 15.50 -25.46 17.02
CA THR A 279 16.02 -26.75 16.51
C THR A 279 15.33 -27.99 17.09
N GLN A 280 14.71 -27.88 18.27
CA GLN A 280 13.99 -28.97 18.94
C GLN A 280 12.47 -28.99 18.65
N GLU A 281 11.97 -27.98 17.94
CA GLU A 281 10.55 -27.84 17.63
C GLU A 281 10.24 -28.47 16.27
N SER A 282 8.97 -28.78 16.03
CA SER A 282 8.57 -29.32 14.73
C SER A 282 8.73 -28.27 13.63
N LEU A 283 9.21 -28.71 12.46
CA LEU A 283 9.36 -27.85 11.27
C LEU A 283 8.04 -27.10 10.95
N GLY A 284 6.91 -27.78 11.11
CA GLY A 284 5.58 -27.18 10.90
C GLY A 284 5.31 -25.97 11.80
N ARG A 285 5.81 -25.96 13.04
CA ARG A 285 5.67 -24.82 13.96
C ARG A 285 6.51 -23.63 13.51
N VAL A 286 7.74 -23.88 13.05
CA VAL A 286 8.64 -22.83 12.55
C VAL A 286 8.08 -22.21 11.26
N ILE A 287 7.61 -23.04 10.33
CA ILE A 287 6.93 -22.58 9.10
C ILE A 287 5.70 -21.76 9.44
N PHE A 288 4.87 -22.21 10.40
CA PHE A 288 3.68 -21.48 10.81
C PHE A 288 4.02 -20.07 11.34
N ILE A 289 5.10 -19.90 12.11
CA ILE A 289 5.50 -18.57 12.60
C ILE A 289 5.83 -17.63 11.43
N ILE A 290 6.62 -18.10 10.45
CA ILE A 290 6.97 -17.31 9.26
C ILE A 290 5.72 -16.90 8.48
N PHE A 291 4.85 -17.87 8.18
CA PHE A 291 3.62 -17.61 7.42
C PHE A 291 2.68 -16.66 8.18
N SER A 292 2.52 -16.85 9.48
CA SER A 292 1.65 -16.01 10.30
C SER A 292 2.18 -14.58 10.42
N LEU A 293 3.50 -14.41 10.49
CA LEU A 293 4.10 -13.08 10.52
C LEU A 293 3.95 -12.38 9.16
N ALA A 294 4.28 -13.05 8.06
CA ALA A 294 4.14 -12.51 6.70
C ALA A 294 2.68 -12.14 6.37
N ALA A 295 1.74 -13.03 6.67
CA ALA A 295 0.32 -12.76 6.44
C ALA A 295 -0.21 -11.68 7.39
N GLY A 296 0.22 -11.72 8.65
CA GLY A 296 -0.19 -10.73 9.65
C GLY A 296 0.29 -9.32 9.32
N THR A 297 1.51 -9.17 8.79
CA THR A 297 2.04 -7.85 8.38
C THR A 297 1.29 -7.27 7.19
N GLU A 298 0.86 -8.10 6.24
CA GLU A 298 -0.01 -7.65 5.13
C GLU A 298 -1.42 -7.31 5.62
N LEU A 299 -2.00 -8.10 6.53
CA LEU A 299 -3.30 -7.82 7.10
C LEU A 299 -3.29 -6.54 7.96
N ALA A 300 -2.23 -6.30 8.72
CA ALA A 300 -2.07 -5.06 9.50
C ALA A 300 -1.94 -3.83 8.58
N GLN A 301 -1.34 -3.97 7.39
CA GLN A 301 -1.20 -2.87 6.42
C GLN A 301 -2.53 -2.34 5.89
N LEU A 302 -3.64 -3.09 5.98
CA LEU A 302 -4.99 -2.57 5.68
C LEU A 302 -5.35 -1.31 6.49
N TYR A 303 -4.71 -1.14 7.65
CA TYR A 303 -4.94 -0.03 8.57
C TYR A 303 -3.87 1.06 8.52
N ILE A 304 -2.86 0.92 7.67
CA ILE A 304 -1.75 1.86 7.55
C ILE A 304 -1.96 2.76 6.34
N GLU A 305 -1.96 4.07 6.55
CA GLU A 305 -2.22 5.06 5.50
C GLU A 305 -1.19 4.98 4.36
N GLY A 306 -1.69 5.01 3.12
CA GLY A 306 -0.86 4.93 1.91
C GLY A 306 -0.22 3.57 1.65
N ARG A 307 -0.54 2.53 2.43
CA ARG A 307 -0.11 1.15 2.15
C ARG A 307 -1.23 0.37 1.49
N THR A 308 -0.87 -0.41 0.49
CA THR A 308 -1.78 -1.35 -0.17
C THR A 308 -1.23 -2.74 0.08
N PRO A 309 -1.93 -3.61 0.80
CA PRO A 309 -1.47 -4.98 0.98
C PRO A 309 -1.49 -5.70 -0.36
N LEU A 310 -0.40 -6.41 -0.66
CA LEU A 310 -0.26 -7.15 -1.90
C LEU A 310 -0.03 -8.61 -1.56
N VAL A 311 -0.82 -9.49 -2.19
CA VAL A 311 -0.61 -10.93 -2.06
C VAL A 311 0.82 -11.32 -2.47
N ALA A 312 1.40 -10.59 -3.42
CA ALA A 312 2.79 -10.76 -3.81
C ALA A 312 3.79 -10.48 -2.68
N ASP A 313 3.53 -9.48 -1.82
CA ASP A 313 4.43 -9.11 -0.72
C ASP A 313 4.41 -10.20 0.37
N PHE A 314 3.24 -10.79 0.67
CA PHE A 314 3.15 -12.01 1.49
C PHE A 314 4.05 -13.14 0.97
N PHE A 315 4.00 -13.42 -0.34
CA PHE A 315 4.81 -14.51 -0.91
C PHE A 315 6.31 -14.20 -0.88
N ILE A 316 6.70 -12.93 -1.07
CA ILE A 316 8.10 -12.50 -0.97
C ILE A 316 8.62 -12.70 0.46
N ASP A 317 7.85 -12.26 1.45
CA ASP A 317 8.19 -12.40 2.87
C ASP A 317 8.26 -13.89 3.28
N ALA A 318 7.26 -14.69 2.89
CA ALA A 318 7.25 -16.13 3.15
C ALA A 318 8.43 -16.85 2.47
N ALA A 319 8.75 -16.51 1.22
CA ALA A 319 9.88 -17.10 0.49
C ALA A 319 11.21 -16.81 1.18
N GLY A 320 11.43 -15.57 1.62
CA GLY A 320 12.62 -15.19 2.39
C GLY A 320 12.77 -16.08 3.63
N GLY A 321 11.73 -16.14 4.47
CA GLY A 321 11.77 -16.92 5.70
C GLY A 321 11.98 -18.42 5.48
N ILE A 322 11.33 -19.01 4.46
CA ILE A 322 11.49 -20.42 4.13
C ILE A 322 12.91 -20.73 3.63
N ILE A 323 13.49 -19.87 2.79
CA ILE A 323 14.88 -20.03 2.36
C ILE A 323 15.83 -19.98 3.56
N GLY A 324 15.61 -19.05 4.50
CA GLY A 324 16.39 -18.99 5.74
C GLY A 324 16.31 -20.31 6.53
N ILE A 325 15.11 -20.88 6.68
CA ILE A 325 14.93 -22.17 7.36
C ILE A 325 15.67 -23.30 6.63
N ILE A 326 15.56 -23.38 5.30
CA ILE A 326 16.21 -24.41 4.48
C ILE A 326 17.73 -24.35 4.64
N LEU A 327 18.33 -23.16 4.60
CA LEU A 327 19.78 -22.99 4.72
C LEU A 327 20.33 -23.55 6.04
N ILE A 328 19.64 -23.30 7.16
CA ILE A 328 20.03 -23.85 8.46
C ILE A 328 19.88 -25.37 8.49
N ASN A 329 18.77 -25.90 7.97
CA ASN A 329 18.54 -27.35 7.96
C ASN A 329 19.60 -28.09 7.12
N ILE A 330 19.97 -27.57 5.95
CA ILE A 330 21.03 -28.16 5.12
C ILE A 330 22.37 -28.14 5.87
N PHE A 331 22.72 -27.02 6.51
CA PHE A 331 23.96 -26.91 7.26
C PHE A 331 24.00 -27.86 8.45
N TYR A 332 22.88 -28.00 9.17
CA TYR A 332 22.75 -28.90 10.32
C TYR A 332 22.88 -30.38 9.92
N ILE A 333 22.22 -30.78 8.81
CA ILE A 333 22.35 -32.15 8.26
C ILE A 333 23.80 -32.42 7.88
N ARG A 334 24.44 -31.52 7.13
CA ARG A 334 25.83 -31.69 6.68
C ARG A 334 26.79 -31.84 7.85
N HIS A 335 26.66 -31.00 8.87
CA HIS A 335 27.54 -31.05 10.05
C HIS A 335 27.35 -32.31 10.91
N ASN A 336 26.16 -32.90 10.94
CA ASN A 336 25.92 -34.14 11.68
C ASN A 336 26.25 -35.40 10.87
N SER A 337 26.20 -35.36 9.53
CA SER A 337 26.69 -36.44 8.67
C SER A 337 28.20 -36.62 8.73
N ASP A 338 28.95 -35.58 9.11
CA ASP A 338 30.41 -35.60 9.27
C ASP A 338 30.87 -36.07 10.66
N LYS A 339 29.94 -36.41 11.57
CA LYS A 339 30.29 -37.00 12.87
C LYS A 339 30.34 -38.53 12.74
N PRO A 340 31.50 -39.18 12.96
CA PRO A 340 31.56 -40.64 12.98
C PRO A 340 30.65 -41.19 14.07
N PHE A 341 29.87 -42.22 13.74
CA PHE A 341 29.19 -43.07 14.73
C PHE A 341 30.26 -43.64 15.66
N TYR A 342 30.31 -43.17 16.90
CA TYR A 342 31.06 -43.79 17.99
C TYR A 342 30.11 -44.50 18.93
#